data_AF-A0A0R2HSL8-F1
#
_entry.id   AF-A0A0R2HSL8-F1
#
_cell.length_a   1.000
_cell.length_b   1.000
_cell.length_c   1.000
_cell.angle_alpha   90.00
_cell.angle_beta   90.00
_cell.angle_gamma   90.00
#
_symmetry.space_group_name_H-M   'P 1'
#
loop_
_entity.id
_entity.type
_entity.pdbx_description
1 polymer ?
#
loop_
_entity_poly.entity_id
_entity_poly.type
_entity_poly.pdbx_seq_one_letter_code
_entity_poly.pdbx_strand_id
1 'polypeptide(L)'
;MKQIIQETFGGICELKIRSIEEPKVSPFSAIIQTKYVPILPWDWLGEEGFLQNIHPVQLPTVIGYSFTGIVQDVEALRNKKLIGQAVFGANPGGTASELINSQITPIIFPVPKDVSLYYSEFLTCNFNVVAFKLNY
;
A
#
# COMPACT_ATOMS: atom_id res chain seq x y z
N MET A 1 11.85 -4.82 7.60
CA MET A 1 10.60 -4.04 7.63
C MET A 1 9.43 -4.91 8.07
N LYS A 2 8.41 -4.32 8.68
CA LYS A 2 7.17 -4.99 9.09
C LYS A 2 6.11 -4.91 7.99
N GLN A 3 5.30 -5.97 7.90
CA GLN A 3 4.12 -6.06 7.04
C GLN A 3 2.97 -6.75 7.76
N ILE A 4 1.74 -6.46 7.36
CA ILE A 4 0.55 -7.20 7.77
C ILE A 4 0.24 -8.25 6.69
N ILE A 5 0.29 -9.52 7.09
CA ILE A 5 0.16 -10.68 6.23
C ILE A 5 -1.13 -11.41 6.55
N GLN A 6 -1.86 -11.77 5.49
CA GLN A 6 -2.96 -12.70 5.51
C GLN A 6 -2.46 -14.09 5.11
N GLU A 7 -2.73 -15.10 5.93
CA GLU A 7 -2.32 -16.50 5.68
C GLU A 7 -3.50 -17.43 5.38
N THR A 8 -4.71 -17.01 5.74
CA THR A 8 -5.97 -17.73 5.64
C THR A 8 -7.07 -16.75 5.25
N PHE A 9 -8.29 -17.25 5.01
CA PHE A 9 -9.47 -16.39 4.84
C PHE A 9 -10.23 -16.16 6.16
N GLY A 10 -9.52 -16.15 7.31
CA GLY A 10 -10.11 -15.96 8.64
C GLY A 10 -10.42 -14.51 9.02
N GLY A 11 -10.36 -13.58 8.06
CA GLY A 11 -10.60 -12.16 8.31
C GLY A 11 -9.55 -11.50 9.22
N ILE A 12 -9.93 -10.35 9.77
CA ILE A 12 -9.05 -9.49 10.60
C ILE A 12 -8.41 -10.20 11.80
N CYS A 13 -9.09 -11.20 12.37
CA CYS A 13 -8.62 -11.94 13.55
C CYS A 13 -7.39 -12.80 13.28
N GLU A 14 -7.14 -13.17 12.02
CA GLU A 14 -6.03 -14.04 11.62
C GLU A 14 -4.88 -13.30 10.93
N LEU A 15 -4.98 -11.97 10.81
CA LEU A 15 -3.90 -11.13 10.28
C LEU A 15 -2.68 -11.15 11.21
N LYS A 16 -1.49 -11.26 10.63
CA LYS A 16 -0.24 -11.33 11.38
C LYS A 16 0.73 -10.25 10.93
N ILE A 17 1.35 -9.58 11.90
CA ILE A 17 2.51 -8.73 11.62
C ILE A 17 3.73 -9.64 11.49
N ARG A 18 4.41 -9.58 10.34
CA ARG A 18 5.68 -10.28 10.11
C ARG A 18 6.79 -9.27 9.83
N SER A 19 7.99 -9.57 10.33
CA SER A 19 9.19 -8.85 9.93
C SER A 19 9.84 -9.58 8.75
N ILE A 20 10.08 -8.86 7.67
CA ILE A 20 10.71 -9.35 6.45
C ILE A 20 11.87 -8.44 6.01
N GLU A 21 12.67 -8.90 5.06
CA GLU A 21 13.69 -8.07 4.42
C GLU A 21 13.05 -6.92 3.62
N GLU A 22 13.81 -5.85 3.41
CA GLU A 22 13.39 -4.76 2.53
C GLU A 22 13.19 -5.25 1.09
N PRO A 23 12.29 -4.60 0.32
CA PRO A 23 11.96 -5.08 -1.01
C PRO A 23 13.17 -4.94 -1.93
N LYS A 24 13.44 -5.99 -2.73
CA LYS A 24 14.47 -5.93 -3.76
C LYS A 24 14.13 -4.85 -4.78
N VAL A 25 15.11 -4.01 -5.08
CA VAL A 25 14.97 -2.91 -6.06
C VAL A 25 15.22 -3.41 -7.48
N SER A 26 14.67 -2.67 -8.44
CA SER A 26 14.81 -2.84 -9.88
C SER A 26 14.92 -1.46 -10.53
N PRO A 27 15.40 -1.32 -11.77
CA PRO A 27 15.51 -0.01 -12.43
C PRO A 27 14.23 0.84 -12.45
N PHE A 28 13.05 0.22 -12.30
CA PHE A 28 11.74 0.89 -12.29
C PHE A 28 11.24 1.25 -10.87
N SER A 29 12.00 0.93 -9.83
CA SER A 29 11.55 1.04 -8.45
C SER A 29 11.47 2.50 -8.00
N ALA A 30 10.36 2.86 -7.36
CA ALA A 30 10.33 3.92 -6.36
C ALA A 30 10.07 3.29 -5.00
N ILE A 31 10.94 3.56 -4.04
CA ILE A 31 10.78 3.13 -2.66
C ILE A 31 10.03 4.21 -1.92
N ILE A 32 8.86 3.85 -1.39
CA ILE A 32 8.01 4.75 -0.63
C ILE A 32 8.01 4.30 0.82
N GLN A 33 8.30 5.23 1.72
CA GLN A 33 8.01 5.06 3.14
C GLN A 33 6.52 5.29 3.37
N THR A 34 5.81 4.21 3.66
CA THR A 34 4.36 4.23 3.90
C THR A 34 4.06 5.02 5.16
N LYS A 35 3.03 5.87 5.11
CA LYS A 35 2.51 6.62 6.25
C LYS A 35 1.11 6.17 6.64
N TYR A 36 0.26 5.92 5.65
CA TYR A 36 -1.12 5.51 5.83
C TYR A 36 -1.50 4.46 4.79
N VAL A 37 -2.32 3.51 5.23
CA VAL A 37 -2.98 2.51 4.38
C VAL A 37 -4.46 2.59 4.70
N PRO A 38 -5.31 2.99 3.74
CA PRO A 38 -6.75 2.99 3.94
C PRO A 38 -7.27 1.56 4.04
N ILE A 39 -8.30 1.36 4.87
CA ILE A 39 -9.08 0.12 4.88
C ILE A 39 -10.40 0.39 4.17
N LEU A 40 -10.66 -0.41 3.13
CA LEU A 40 -11.82 -0.37 2.28
C LEU A 40 -12.75 -1.55 2.62
N PRO A 41 -14.07 -1.45 2.35
CA PRO A 41 -14.96 -2.61 2.44
C PRO A 41 -14.49 -3.81 1.60
N TRP A 42 -13.78 -3.55 0.50
CA TRP A 42 -13.19 -4.59 -0.34
C TRP A 42 -12.13 -5.42 0.40
N ASP A 43 -11.38 -4.81 1.31
CA ASP A 43 -10.34 -5.51 2.08
C ASP A 43 -10.98 -6.55 3.00
N TRP A 44 -12.03 -6.19 3.76
CA TRP A 44 -12.76 -7.13 4.60
C TRP A 44 -13.37 -8.28 3.77
N LEU A 45 -14.11 -7.96 2.72
CA LEU A 45 -14.73 -8.98 1.88
C LEU A 45 -13.70 -9.91 1.22
N GLY A 46 -12.52 -9.38 0.85
CA GLY A 46 -11.41 -10.16 0.33
C GLY A 46 -10.75 -11.04 1.38
N GLU A 47 -10.52 -10.51 2.59
CA GLU A 47 -9.91 -11.19 3.71
C GLU A 47 -10.75 -12.37 4.22
N GLU A 48 -12.08 -12.29 4.14
CA GLU A 48 -13.00 -13.39 4.47
C GLU A 48 -13.27 -14.34 3.28
N GLY A 49 -12.64 -14.08 2.13
CA GLY A 49 -12.73 -14.95 0.96
C GLY A 49 -14.01 -14.82 0.14
N PHE A 50 -14.92 -13.90 0.48
CA PHE A 50 -16.17 -13.69 -0.27
C PHE A 50 -15.94 -13.28 -1.72
N LEU A 51 -14.78 -12.68 -2.03
CA LEU A 51 -14.44 -12.17 -3.35
C LEU A 51 -13.65 -13.14 -4.23
N GLN A 52 -13.34 -14.37 -3.77
CA GLN A 52 -12.47 -15.30 -4.52
C GLN A 52 -12.93 -15.61 -5.95
N ASN A 53 -14.24 -15.56 -6.21
CA ASN A 53 -14.79 -15.82 -7.54
C ASN A 53 -14.54 -14.69 -8.55
N ILE A 54 -14.28 -13.46 -8.07
CA ILE A 54 -14.10 -12.27 -8.93
C ILE A 54 -12.72 -11.62 -8.78
N HIS A 55 -12.03 -11.91 -7.66
CA HIS A 55 -10.70 -11.44 -7.34
C HIS A 55 -9.96 -12.53 -6.55
N PRO A 56 -9.48 -13.59 -7.25
CA PRO A 56 -8.75 -14.67 -6.60
C PRO A 56 -7.44 -14.15 -6.01
N VAL A 57 -7.18 -14.52 -4.76
CA VAL A 57 -5.99 -14.08 -4.02
C VAL A 57 -5.15 -15.30 -3.66
N GLN A 58 -3.85 -15.23 -3.92
CA GLN A 58 -2.93 -16.28 -3.52
C GLN A 58 -2.35 -16.00 -2.14
N LEU A 59 -2.56 -16.93 -1.20
CA LEU A 59 -2.04 -16.84 0.16
C LEU A 59 -0.65 -17.51 0.27
N PRO A 60 0.24 -17.00 1.13
CA PRO A 60 0.09 -15.80 1.95
C PRO A 60 0.24 -14.51 1.12
N THR A 61 -0.46 -13.44 1.51
CA THR A 61 -0.37 -12.14 0.84
C THR A 61 -0.25 -10.99 1.84
N VAL A 62 0.32 -9.87 1.40
CA VAL A 62 0.22 -8.59 2.10
C VAL A 62 -1.14 -7.98 1.77
N ILE A 63 -1.84 -7.45 2.77
CA ILE A 63 -3.18 -6.86 2.59
C ILE A 63 -3.11 -5.41 2.06
N GLY A 64 -4.27 -4.89 1.67
CA GLY A 64 -4.49 -3.50 1.27
C GLY A 64 -4.08 -3.20 -0.17
N TYR A 65 -4.86 -2.36 -0.84
CA TYR A 65 -4.63 -2.02 -2.25
C TYR A 65 -3.93 -0.67 -2.47
N SER A 66 -4.19 0.33 -1.62
CA SER A 66 -3.70 1.69 -1.79
C SER A 66 -2.92 2.18 -0.59
N PHE A 67 -2.20 3.29 -0.77
CA PHE A 67 -1.33 3.85 0.27
C PHE A 67 -1.17 5.35 0.12
N THR A 68 -0.66 5.96 1.17
CA THR A 68 -0.03 7.28 1.13
C THR A 68 1.31 7.23 1.85
N GLY A 69 2.31 7.89 1.28
CA GLY A 69 3.66 7.87 1.83
C GLY A 69 4.56 8.97 1.28
N ILE A 70 5.84 8.86 1.60
CA ILE A 70 6.89 9.76 1.12
C ILE A 70 7.86 8.94 0.28
N VAL A 71 8.18 9.41 -0.92
CA VAL A 71 9.19 8.76 -1.76
C VAL A 71 10.57 8.91 -1.11
N GLN A 72 11.14 7.80 -0.67
CA GLN A 72 12.45 7.75 -0.03
C GLN A 72 13.56 7.68 -1.08
N ASP A 73 13.40 6.84 -2.09
CA ASP A 73 14.40 6.66 -3.14
C ASP A 73 13.76 6.24 -4.47
N VAL A 74 14.48 6.43 -5.58
CA VAL A 74 14.06 5.98 -6.92
C VAL A 74 15.24 5.47 -7.74
N GLU A 75 14.97 4.48 -8.58
CA GLU A 75 15.98 3.84 -9.42
C GLU A 75 16.08 4.48 -10.82
N ALA A 76 17.03 3.99 -11.62
CA ALA A 76 17.50 4.63 -12.86
C ALA A 76 16.41 5.06 -13.87
N LEU A 77 15.28 4.34 -13.95
CA LEU A 77 14.18 4.60 -14.89
C LEU A 77 13.03 5.39 -14.28
N ARG A 78 13.25 6.02 -13.11
CA ARG A 78 12.26 6.83 -12.41
C ARG A 78 12.75 8.27 -12.26
N ASN A 79 11.81 9.20 -12.18
CA ASN A 79 12.13 10.61 -12.09
C ASN A 79 12.68 10.96 -10.70
N LYS A 80 13.98 11.30 -10.61
CA LYS A 80 14.65 11.70 -9.36
C LYS A 80 14.00 12.87 -8.62
N LYS A 81 13.22 13.71 -9.30
CA LYS A 81 12.47 14.80 -8.64
C LYS A 81 11.41 14.28 -7.67
N LEU A 82 11.01 13.01 -7.76
CA LEU A 82 10.04 12.40 -6.87
C LEU A 82 10.57 12.23 -5.44
N ILE A 83 11.89 12.11 -5.25
CA ILE A 83 12.48 11.91 -3.92
C ILE A 83 12.05 13.05 -2.98
N GLY A 84 11.55 12.67 -1.80
CA GLY A 84 11.03 13.58 -0.78
C GLY A 84 9.58 14.03 -1.00
N GLN A 85 8.94 13.70 -2.13
CA GLN A 85 7.54 14.07 -2.36
C GLN A 85 6.58 13.17 -1.59
N ALA A 86 5.53 13.79 -1.04
CA ALA A 86 4.34 13.10 -0.57
C ALA A 86 3.56 12.56 -1.77
N VAL A 87 3.25 11.26 -1.75
CA VAL A 87 2.53 10.58 -2.83
C VAL A 87 1.43 9.69 -2.28
N PHE A 88 0.37 9.53 -3.08
CA PHE A 88 -0.63 8.48 -2.91
C PHE A 88 -0.61 7.57 -4.14
N GLY A 89 -1.08 6.33 -3.99
CA GLY A 89 -1.09 5.39 -5.11
C GLY A 89 -1.65 4.02 -4.74
N ALA A 90 -1.49 3.08 -5.66
CA ALA A 90 -1.89 1.69 -5.46
C ALA A 90 -0.72 0.73 -5.70
N ASN A 91 -0.73 -0.40 -4.99
CA ASN A 91 0.18 -1.50 -5.23
C ASN A 91 -0.60 -2.82 -5.16
N PRO A 92 -0.90 -3.47 -6.30
CA PRO A 92 -1.66 -4.72 -6.31
C PRO A 92 -1.01 -5.87 -5.52
N GLY A 93 0.30 -5.80 -5.27
CA GLY A 93 1.01 -6.78 -4.44
C GLY A 93 0.86 -6.58 -2.93
N GLY A 94 0.00 -5.65 -2.50
CA GLY A 94 -0.22 -5.31 -1.09
C GLY A 94 0.48 -4.02 -0.67
N THR A 95 -0.11 -3.34 0.31
CA THR A 95 0.30 -2.00 0.75
C THR A 95 0.46 -1.85 2.26
N ALA A 96 -0.05 -2.80 3.06
CA ALA A 96 0.16 -2.84 4.51
C ALA A 96 1.60 -3.26 4.88
N SER A 97 2.53 -2.37 4.56
CA SER A 97 3.99 -2.55 4.65
C SER A 97 4.65 -1.21 5.00
N GLU A 98 5.69 -1.23 5.82
CA GLU A 98 6.45 0.00 6.15
C GLU A 98 7.11 0.63 4.92
N LEU A 99 7.56 -0.20 3.96
CA LEU A 99 8.08 0.24 2.67
C LEU A 99 7.30 -0.41 1.53
N ILE A 100 7.04 0.36 0.49
CA ILE A 100 6.44 -0.10 -0.76
C ILE A 100 7.44 0.09 -1.88
N ASN A 101 7.67 -0.97 -2.66
CA ASN A 101 8.37 -0.86 -3.94
C ASN A 101 7.35 -0.70 -5.08
N SER A 102 7.11 0.54 -5.49
CA SER A 102 6.25 0.86 -6.63
C SER A 102 7.03 0.76 -7.93
N GLN A 103 6.79 -0.30 -8.70
CA GLN A 103 7.42 -0.53 -10.01
C GLN A 103 6.51 -0.19 -11.20
N ILE A 104 5.19 -0.07 -10.97
CA ILE A 104 4.21 0.21 -12.02
C ILE A 104 4.14 1.74 -12.25
N THR A 105 4.22 2.18 -13.49
CA THR A 105 4.10 3.60 -13.86
C THR A 105 2.89 3.78 -14.78
N PRO A 106 2.03 4.81 -14.59
CA PRO A 106 2.11 5.91 -13.62
C PRO A 106 1.18 5.75 -12.39
N ILE A 107 1.39 4.74 -11.53
CA ILE A 107 0.42 4.43 -10.44
C ILE A 107 0.66 5.16 -9.10
N ILE A 108 1.60 6.11 -9.06
CA ILE A 108 1.81 7.01 -7.91
C ILE A 108 1.60 8.45 -8.34
N PHE A 109 0.93 9.22 -7.49
CA PHE A 109 0.52 10.59 -7.78
C PHE A 109 0.95 11.51 -6.64
N PRO A 110 1.45 12.72 -6.94
CA PRO A 110 1.82 13.68 -5.91
C PRO A 110 0.58 14.13 -5.13
N VAL A 111 0.71 14.24 -3.82
CA VAL A 111 -0.33 14.82 -2.96
C VAL A 111 -0.46 16.32 -3.26
N PRO A 112 -1.68 16.84 -3.48
CA PRO A 112 -1.89 18.28 -3.65
C PRO A 112 -1.42 19.09 -2.44
N LYS A 113 -0.89 20.30 -2.65
CA LYS A 113 -0.28 21.13 -1.60
C LYS A 113 -1.20 21.42 -0.40
N ASP A 114 -2.50 21.53 -0.66
CA ASP A 114 -3.50 21.91 0.34
C ASP A 114 -4.24 20.71 0.94
N VAL A 115 -3.77 19.49 0.64
CA VAL A 115 -4.34 18.23 1.15
C VAL A 115 -3.35 17.59 2.11
N SER A 116 -3.80 17.28 3.33
CA SER A 116 -2.96 16.56 4.28
C SER A 116 -2.69 15.14 3.78
N LEU A 117 -1.53 14.57 4.16
CA LEU A 117 -1.21 13.17 3.87
C LEU A 117 -2.31 12.19 4.32
N TYR A 118 -3.01 12.48 5.41
CA TYR A 118 -4.13 11.68 5.95
C TYR A 118 -5.47 11.90 5.21
N TYR A 119 -5.59 12.92 4.38
CA TYR A 119 -6.79 13.08 3.54
C TYR A 119 -6.55 12.60 2.11
N SER A 120 -5.30 12.33 1.74
CA SER A 120 -4.95 11.94 0.37
C SER A 120 -5.16 10.46 0.07
N GLU A 121 -5.23 9.58 1.07
CA GLU A 121 -5.58 8.17 0.84
C GLU A 121 -6.98 8.02 0.21
N PHE A 122 -7.91 8.90 0.56
CA PHE A 122 -9.27 8.93 0.02
C PHE A 122 -9.32 9.28 -1.48
N LEU A 123 -8.24 9.85 -2.02
CA LEU A 123 -8.14 10.18 -3.45
C LEU A 123 -7.92 8.93 -4.32
N THR A 124 -7.45 7.82 -3.73
CA THR A 124 -7.23 6.56 -4.46
C THR A 124 -8.52 5.78 -4.72
N CYS A 125 -9.53 5.92 -3.84
CA CYS A 125 -10.81 5.24 -3.96
C CYS A 125 -11.93 6.08 -3.34
N ASN A 126 -12.92 6.44 -4.14
CA ASN A 126 -14.10 7.27 -3.80
C ASN A 126 -15.13 6.59 -2.88
N PHE A 127 -14.70 5.72 -1.97
CA PHE A 127 -15.59 5.01 -1.04
C PHE A 127 -15.47 5.59 0.38
N ASN A 128 -16.46 5.34 1.23
CA ASN A 128 -16.39 5.68 2.65
C ASN A 128 -15.25 4.87 3.30
N VAL A 129 -14.07 5.49 3.41
CA VAL A 129 -12.84 4.85 3.91
C VAL A 129 -12.65 5.15 5.40
N VAL A 130 -12.10 4.19 6.15
CA VAL A 130 -11.53 4.43 7.49
C VAL A 130 -10.02 4.29 7.38
N ALA A 131 -9.27 5.29 7.84
CA ALA A 131 -7.81 5.29 7.77
C ALA A 131 -7.18 5.03 9.14
N PHE A 132 -6.20 4.13 9.20
CA PHE A 132 -5.40 3.88 10.40
C PHE A 132 -4.04 4.54 10.28
N LYS A 133 -3.66 5.30 11.32
CA LYS A 133 -2.31 5.83 11.46
C LYS A 133 -1.39 4.71 11.92
N LEU A 134 -0.37 4.41 11.12
CA LEU A 134 0.68 3.46 11.49
C LEU A 134 1.60 4.13 12.52
N ASN A 135 1.45 3.76 13.80
CA ASN A 135 2.37 4.15 14.87
C ASN A 135 3.24 2.92 15.18
N TYR A 136 4.44 2.89 14.63
CA TYR A 136 5.46 1.89 14.94
C TYR A 136 6.72 2.57 15.45
#